data_AF-A0A9X4AYD1-F1
#
_entry.id   AF-A0A9X4AYD1-F1
#
_cell.length_a   1.000
_cell.length_b   1.000
_cell.length_c   1.000
_cell.angle_alpha   90.00
_cell.angle_beta   90.00
_cell.angle_gamma   90.00
#
_symmetry.space_group_name_H-M   'P 1'
#
loop_
_entity.id
_entity.type
_entity.pdbx_description
1 polymer ?
#
loop_
_entity_poly.entity_id
_entity_poly.type
_entity_poly.pdbx_seq_one_letter_code
_entity_poly.pdbx_strand_id
1 'polypeptide(L)'
;MISWWMRGAMALGLVLSAACGSTVNQDGSGGGGGGTGGSGGGTGGSGGEGGVIPPECAVETPASDPGPYEVTFQFENNGAFPAFLREDCFLQYTIESCEYGYAAVSTHAMCTQPCSSTDGCLTCGACLMASVPVDVGAQSTDTWSGTRYTFGTSAEGCSCHEPHVARAGRYRIRVPVYASDMDAQAGTPAYEVTMNFELPAPNGVVVVPIGQSP
;
A
#
# COMPACT_ATOMS: atom_id res chain seq x y z
N MET A 1 -29.59 -37.45 -28.99
CA MET A 1 -28.40 -37.01 -29.77
C MET A 1 -28.85 -35.95 -30.76
N ILE A 2 -28.75 -34.68 -30.42
CA ILE A 2 -29.04 -33.57 -31.34
C ILE A 2 -27.90 -32.58 -31.17
N SER A 3 -27.03 -32.56 -32.16
CA SER A 3 -25.90 -31.65 -32.31
C SER A 3 -26.41 -30.38 -32.97
N TRP A 4 -26.21 -29.22 -32.35
CA TRP A 4 -26.34 -27.92 -33.00
C TRP A 4 -25.05 -27.13 -32.80
N TRP A 5 -24.30 -27.03 -33.89
CA TRP A 5 -23.20 -26.12 -34.06
C TRP A 5 -23.77 -24.77 -34.49
N MET A 6 -23.49 -23.70 -33.75
CA MET A 6 -23.55 -22.35 -34.29
C MET A 6 -22.26 -21.61 -33.99
N ARG A 7 -21.47 -21.49 -35.07
CA ARG A 7 -20.36 -20.56 -35.23
C ARG A 7 -20.93 -19.15 -35.30
N GLY A 8 -20.56 -18.27 -34.37
CA GLY A 8 -20.87 -16.84 -34.38
C GLY A 8 -19.59 -16.03 -34.47
N ALA A 9 -19.54 -15.10 -35.40
CA ALA A 9 -18.35 -14.48 -35.97
C ALA A 9 -17.64 -13.43 -35.09
N MET A 10 -16.34 -13.29 -35.35
CA MET A 10 -15.47 -12.20 -34.87
C MET A 10 -15.97 -10.83 -35.31
N ALA A 11 -16.03 -9.88 -34.38
CA ALA A 11 -16.05 -8.45 -34.67
C ALA A 11 -14.81 -7.81 -34.01
N LEU A 12 -13.78 -7.56 -34.81
CA LEU A 12 -12.57 -6.85 -34.44
C LEU A 12 -12.86 -5.34 -34.52
N GLY A 13 -13.14 -4.70 -33.39
CA GLY A 13 -13.31 -3.25 -33.29
C GLY A 13 -11.99 -2.57 -32.93
N LEU A 14 -11.29 -2.02 -33.93
CA LEU A 14 -10.12 -1.17 -33.75
C LEU A 14 -10.58 0.26 -33.44
N VAL A 15 -10.41 0.71 -32.19
CA VAL A 15 -10.65 2.11 -31.79
C VAL A 15 -9.30 2.83 -31.76
N LEU A 16 -9.06 3.66 -32.77
CA LEU A 16 -8.00 4.67 -32.76
C LEU A 16 -8.47 5.84 -31.88
N SER A 17 -7.81 6.08 -30.75
CA SER A 17 -7.94 7.33 -30.00
C SER A 17 -6.64 8.12 -30.13
N ALA A 18 -6.68 9.18 -30.94
CA ALA A 18 -5.68 10.24 -30.95
C ALA A 18 -6.09 11.27 -29.89
N ALA A 19 -5.22 11.56 -28.92
CA ALA A 19 -5.39 12.69 -28.02
C ALA A 19 -4.09 13.51 -27.98
N CYS A 20 -4.26 14.78 -28.35
CA CYS A 20 -3.24 15.78 -28.59
C CYS A 20 -2.49 16.16 -27.31
N GLY A 21 -1.18 16.36 -27.46
CA GLY A 21 -0.34 16.99 -26.46
C GLY A 21 -0.77 18.42 -26.17
N SER A 22 -0.75 18.77 -24.88
CA SER A 22 -0.88 20.15 -24.40
C SER A 22 0.38 20.45 -23.59
N THR A 23 1.31 21.18 -24.19
CA THR A 23 2.42 21.82 -23.48
C THR A 23 1.88 23.02 -22.72
N VAL A 24 1.91 22.96 -21.40
CA VAL A 24 1.68 24.13 -20.54
C VAL A 24 2.99 24.88 -20.39
N ASN A 25 3.09 26.01 -21.09
CA ASN A 25 4.04 27.09 -20.78
C ASN A 25 3.54 27.78 -19.50
N GLN A 26 4.35 27.73 -18.45
CA GLN A 26 4.16 28.59 -17.28
C GLN A 26 5.30 29.61 -17.25
N ASP A 27 5.12 30.68 -18.00
CA ASP A 27 5.97 31.86 -17.94
C ASP A 27 5.70 32.62 -16.63
N GLY A 28 6.48 32.28 -15.60
CA GLY A 28 6.58 33.03 -14.35
C GLY A 28 7.81 33.92 -14.36
N SER A 29 7.68 35.14 -14.88
CA SER A 29 8.66 36.20 -14.69
C SER A 29 8.63 36.72 -13.25
N GLY A 30 9.73 36.56 -12.52
CA GLY A 30 9.99 37.20 -11.23
C GLY A 30 11.50 37.41 -11.07
N GLY A 31 11.93 38.67 -11.09
CA GLY A 31 13.31 39.07 -11.28
C GLY A 31 14.24 38.95 -10.07
N GLY A 32 15.54 38.82 -10.38
CA GLY A 32 16.61 39.70 -9.90
C GLY A 32 17.00 39.63 -8.41
N GLY A 33 18.14 39.00 -8.14
CA GLY A 33 18.91 39.22 -6.91
C GLY A 33 20.18 38.37 -6.89
N GLY A 34 21.30 38.96 -7.35
CA GLY A 34 22.60 38.30 -7.35
C GLY A 34 23.16 38.06 -5.95
N GLY A 35 23.76 36.88 -5.77
CA GLY A 35 24.54 36.51 -4.59
C GLY A 35 25.55 35.44 -4.98
N THR A 36 26.80 35.84 -5.17
CA THR A 36 27.96 34.97 -5.36
C THR A 36 28.38 34.32 -4.05
N GLY A 37 28.68 33.02 -4.08
CA GLY A 37 29.66 32.37 -3.20
C GLY A 37 29.09 31.42 -2.15
N GLY A 38 29.51 30.16 -2.20
CA GLY A 38 29.32 29.20 -1.10
C GLY A 38 29.34 27.74 -1.53
N SER A 39 30.52 27.20 -1.83
CA SER A 39 30.76 25.75 -1.78
C SER A 39 30.70 25.28 -0.33
N GLY A 40 29.94 24.22 -0.02
CA GLY A 40 30.02 23.58 1.29
C GLY A 40 28.81 22.71 1.64
N GLY A 41 28.93 21.41 1.35
CA GLY A 41 28.28 20.28 2.01
C GLY A 41 26.88 20.52 2.62
N GLY A 42 25.85 20.30 1.82
CA GLY A 42 24.53 20.00 2.34
C GLY A 42 24.58 18.66 3.06
N THR A 43 24.67 18.68 4.38
CA THR A 43 24.30 17.56 5.23
C THR A 43 22.82 17.32 4.98
N GLY A 44 22.48 16.21 4.31
CA GLY A 44 21.10 15.77 4.15
C GLY A 44 20.50 15.59 5.53
N GLY A 45 19.77 16.61 5.99
CA GLY A 45 19.01 16.52 7.21
C GLY A 45 17.92 15.49 6.98
N SER A 46 17.94 14.42 7.77
CA SER A 46 16.77 13.62 8.07
C SER A 46 15.68 14.58 8.57
N GLY A 47 14.81 15.00 7.66
CA GLY A 47 13.66 15.83 7.96
C GLY A 47 12.77 15.05 8.91
N GLY A 48 12.96 15.27 10.21
CA GLY A 48 12.16 14.61 11.23
C GLY A 48 10.70 14.93 10.97
N GLU A 49 9.87 13.88 10.89
CA GLU A 49 8.42 13.97 10.82
C GLU A 49 7.83 14.41 12.18
N GLY A 50 8.39 15.48 12.75
CA GLY A 50 8.00 16.08 14.02
C GLY A 50 6.69 16.87 13.96
N GLY A 51 5.81 16.54 13.02
CA GLY A 51 4.46 17.10 12.97
C GLY A 51 3.67 16.65 14.19
N VAL A 52 2.89 17.54 14.79
CA VAL A 52 1.96 17.18 15.88
C VAL A 52 0.84 16.32 15.28
N ILE A 53 0.60 15.12 15.83
CA ILE A 53 -0.52 14.27 15.43
C ILE A 53 -1.83 15.01 15.78
N PRO A 54 -2.81 15.11 14.86
CA PRO A 54 -4.11 15.70 15.18
C PRO A 54 -4.74 15.03 16.41
N PRO A 55 -5.33 15.78 17.36
CA PRO A 55 -5.87 15.22 18.60
C PRO A 55 -6.87 14.07 18.40
N GLU A 56 -7.65 14.11 17.32
CA GLU A 56 -8.60 13.07 16.93
C GLU A 56 -7.92 11.76 16.48
N CYS A 57 -6.69 11.84 15.99
CA CYS A 57 -5.89 10.72 15.53
C CYS A 57 -4.94 10.18 16.61
N ALA A 58 -4.74 10.94 17.70
CA ALA A 58 -3.87 10.54 18.79
C ALA A 58 -4.49 9.38 19.60
N VAL A 59 -3.62 8.47 20.04
CA VAL A 59 -3.94 7.38 20.97
C VAL A 59 -2.97 7.49 22.14
N GLU A 60 -3.44 7.21 23.36
CA GLU A 60 -2.58 7.26 24.54
C GLU A 60 -1.58 6.10 24.51
N THR A 61 -0.30 6.41 24.47
CA THR A 61 0.78 5.42 24.64
C THR A 61 1.76 5.86 25.71
N PRO A 62 2.27 4.93 26.53
CA PRO A 62 3.36 5.23 27.44
C PRO A 62 4.58 5.73 26.67
N ALA A 63 5.18 6.84 27.09
CA ALA A 63 6.41 7.37 26.47
C ALA A 63 7.59 6.38 26.50
N SER A 64 7.53 5.35 27.35
CA SER A 64 8.51 4.27 27.43
C SER A 64 8.44 3.26 26.30
N ASP A 65 7.40 3.30 25.46
CA ASP A 65 7.20 2.37 24.35
C ASP A 65 7.10 3.13 23.02
N PRO A 66 8.24 3.46 22.38
CA PRO A 66 8.27 4.27 21.16
C PRO A 66 7.95 3.48 19.87
N GLY A 67 7.60 2.20 19.97
CA GLY A 67 7.46 1.31 18.82
C GLY A 67 8.82 0.80 18.25
N PRO A 68 8.84 0.16 17.07
CA PRO A 68 7.68 -0.06 16.20
C PRO A 68 6.66 -1.01 16.82
N TYR A 69 5.39 -0.71 16.55
CA TYR A 69 4.27 -1.51 17.04
C TYR A 69 3.89 -2.54 15.99
N GLU A 70 4.37 -3.77 16.15
CA GLU A 70 3.97 -4.88 15.28
C GLU A 70 2.46 -5.18 15.45
N VAL A 71 1.78 -5.46 14.33
CA VAL A 71 0.38 -5.84 14.30
C VAL A 71 0.19 -7.04 13.39
N THR A 72 -0.48 -8.07 13.91
CA THR A 72 -1.01 -9.18 13.11
C THR A 72 -2.46 -8.90 12.74
N PHE A 73 -2.74 -8.84 11.44
CA PHE A 73 -4.09 -8.83 10.92
C PHE A 73 -4.61 -10.26 10.82
N GLN A 74 -5.76 -10.52 11.43
CA GLN A 74 -6.43 -11.81 11.42
C GLN A 74 -7.70 -11.69 10.57
N PHE A 75 -7.66 -12.19 9.34
CA PHE A 75 -8.77 -12.14 8.39
C PHE A 75 -9.71 -13.31 8.65
N GLU A 76 -10.86 -13.04 9.26
CA GLU A 76 -11.83 -14.06 9.65
C GLU A 76 -13.01 -14.11 8.68
N ASN A 77 -13.29 -15.31 8.15
CA ASN A 77 -14.48 -15.52 7.35
C ASN A 77 -15.61 -16.12 8.17
N ASN A 78 -16.37 -15.27 8.86
CA ASN A 78 -17.59 -15.64 9.58
C ASN A 78 -18.85 -15.58 8.69
N GLY A 79 -18.68 -15.55 7.36
CA GLY A 79 -19.76 -15.41 6.38
C GLY A 79 -20.38 -16.74 5.93
N ALA A 80 -21.21 -16.68 4.90
CA ALA A 80 -21.88 -17.86 4.33
C ALA A 80 -21.10 -18.57 3.20
N PHE A 81 -20.07 -17.92 2.65
CA PHE A 81 -19.33 -18.40 1.48
C PHE A 81 -17.81 -18.25 1.70
N PRO A 82 -16.97 -19.08 1.06
CA PRO A 82 -15.52 -18.86 1.04
C PRO A 82 -15.18 -17.46 0.53
N ALA A 83 -14.18 -16.85 1.15
CA ALA A 83 -13.62 -15.56 0.75
C ALA A 83 -12.22 -15.80 0.19
N PHE A 84 -11.83 -15.02 -0.82
CA PHE A 84 -10.51 -15.13 -1.42
C PHE A 84 -9.78 -13.81 -1.23
N LEU A 85 -8.53 -13.88 -0.80
CA LEU A 85 -7.63 -12.72 -0.74
C LEU A 85 -6.60 -12.85 -1.86
N ARG A 86 -6.11 -11.71 -2.36
CA ARG A 86 -5.06 -11.68 -3.39
C ARG A 86 -3.70 -11.54 -2.72
N GLU A 87 -2.73 -12.31 -3.20
CA GLU A 87 -1.32 -12.17 -2.84
C GLU A 87 -0.50 -11.84 -4.09
N ASP A 88 0.33 -10.80 -4.00
CA ASP A 88 1.24 -10.35 -5.06
C ASP A 88 2.57 -9.98 -4.39
N CYS A 89 3.40 -11.01 -4.15
CA CYS A 89 4.50 -11.07 -3.17
C CYS A 89 4.10 -10.92 -1.70
N PHE A 90 3.04 -10.16 -1.42
CA PHE A 90 2.42 -10.03 -0.11
C PHE A 90 0.91 -9.99 -0.27
N LEU A 91 0.22 -10.28 0.83
CA LEU A 91 -1.22 -10.14 0.90
C LEU A 91 -1.62 -8.69 0.58
N GLN A 92 -2.55 -8.52 -0.35
CA GLN A 92 -2.95 -7.21 -0.83
C GLN A 92 -3.99 -6.60 0.11
N TYR A 93 -3.57 -5.59 0.86
CA TYR A 93 -4.43 -4.67 1.61
C TYR A 93 -3.74 -3.31 1.70
N THR A 94 -4.50 -2.27 2.06
CA THR A 94 -3.97 -0.93 2.26
C THR A 94 -4.11 -0.53 3.72
N ILE A 95 -3.05 0.04 4.30
CA ILE A 95 -3.11 0.75 5.57
C ILE A 95 -3.14 2.24 5.30
N GLU A 96 -4.06 2.96 5.94
CA GLU A 96 -4.23 4.41 5.86
C GLU A 96 -4.00 5.03 7.24
N SER A 97 -3.27 6.14 7.30
CA SER A 97 -2.98 6.85 8.55
C SER A 97 -3.91 8.04 8.76
N CYS A 98 -4.59 8.11 9.91
CA CYS A 98 -5.44 9.26 10.26
C CYS A 98 -4.64 10.56 10.28
N GLU A 99 -3.37 10.52 10.72
CA GLU A 99 -2.46 11.67 10.74
C GLU A 99 -2.35 12.38 9.39
N TYR A 100 -2.42 11.62 8.31
CA TYR A 100 -2.34 12.11 6.93
C TYR A 100 -3.71 12.20 6.26
N GLY A 101 -4.78 12.35 7.05
CA GLY A 101 -6.16 12.42 6.53
C GLY A 101 -6.64 11.11 5.93
N TYR A 102 -6.18 9.96 6.45
CA TYR A 102 -6.37 8.62 5.88
C TYR A 102 -5.74 8.43 4.49
N ALA A 103 -4.59 9.05 4.24
CA ALA A 103 -3.75 8.68 3.11
C ALA A 103 -3.11 7.30 3.32
N ALA A 104 -2.98 6.54 2.23
CA ALA A 104 -2.31 5.24 2.22
C ALA A 104 -0.83 5.37 2.62
N VAL A 105 -0.34 4.43 3.43
CA VAL A 105 1.07 4.30 3.78
C VAL A 105 1.66 3.05 3.13
N SER A 106 2.90 3.15 2.66
CA SER A 106 3.61 2.00 2.11
C SER A 106 4.12 1.12 3.24
N THR A 107 3.68 -0.13 3.30
CA THR A 107 4.01 -1.09 4.38
C THR A 107 5.14 -2.05 4.01
N HIS A 108 5.55 -2.06 2.74
CA HIS A 108 6.61 -2.92 2.22
C HIS A 108 7.54 -2.10 1.32
N ALA A 109 8.81 -2.50 1.23
CA ALA A 109 9.82 -1.86 0.39
C ALA A 109 10.52 -2.83 -0.55
N MET A 110 9.75 -3.69 -1.24
CA MET A 110 10.34 -4.61 -2.21
C MET A 110 11.06 -3.89 -3.33
N CYS A 111 12.10 -4.56 -3.85
CA CYS A 111 12.75 -4.14 -5.09
C CYS A 111 13.34 -2.74 -5.02
N THR A 112 13.64 -2.29 -3.80
CA THR A 112 14.29 -1.03 -3.51
C THR A 112 15.38 -1.28 -2.50
N GLN A 113 16.40 -0.45 -2.52
CA GLN A 113 17.48 -0.46 -1.52
C GLN A 113 17.33 0.70 -0.55
N PRO A 114 17.95 0.68 0.64
CA PRO A 114 18.02 1.87 1.47
C PRO A 114 18.59 3.05 0.67
N CYS A 115 18.01 4.24 0.77
CA CYS A 115 18.49 5.41 0.02
C CYS A 115 19.92 5.84 0.39
N SER A 116 20.42 5.41 1.55
CA SER A 116 21.80 5.58 1.97
C SER A 116 22.74 4.46 1.51
N SER A 117 22.24 3.42 0.83
CA SER A 117 23.06 2.31 0.37
C SER A 117 23.95 2.75 -0.79
N THR A 118 25.19 2.26 -0.79
CA THR A 118 26.14 2.38 -1.90
C THR A 118 26.15 1.14 -2.79
N ASP A 119 25.22 0.21 -2.55
CA ASP A 119 25.08 -0.99 -3.36
C ASP A 119 24.49 -0.63 -4.74
N GLY A 120 24.85 -1.44 -5.75
CA GLY A 120 24.30 -1.30 -7.10
C GLY A 120 22.80 -1.64 -7.15
N CYS A 121 22.12 -1.17 -8.20
CA CYS A 121 20.67 -1.34 -8.29
C CYS A 121 20.23 -2.80 -8.20
N LEU A 122 19.25 -3.05 -7.32
CA LEU A 122 18.63 -4.36 -7.19
C LEU A 122 17.82 -4.70 -8.44
N THR A 123 18.06 -5.89 -8.99
CA THR A 123 17.19 -6.47 -10.02
C THR A 123 16.16 -7.36 -9.36
N CYS A 124 14.89 -7.02 -9.52
CA CYS A 124 13.79 -7.83 -8.99
C CYS A 124 13.18 -8.74 -10.04
N GLY A 125 12.83 -9.96 -9.60
CA GLY A 125 11.98 -10.86 -10.35
C GLY A 125 10.51 -10.46 -10.26
N ALA A 126 9.69 -11.11 -11.08
CA ALA A 126 8.24 -10.99 -10.97
C ALA A 126 7.73 -11.69 -9.71
N CYS A 127 6.75 -11.09 -9.05
CA CYS A 127 5.98 -11.72 -7.99
C CYS A 127 5.07 -12.80 -8.57
N LEU A 128 4.98 -13.95 -7.90
CA LEU A 128 3.94 -14.91 -8.22
C LEU A 128 2.61 -14.35 -7.70
N MET A 129 1.67 -14.16 -8.61
CA MET A 129 0.31 -13.81 -8.24
C MET A 129 -0.39 -15.08 -7.74
N ALA A 130 -0.91 -15.03 -6.52
CA ALA A 130 -1.61 -16.14 -5.88
C ALA A 130 -2.94 -15.67 -5.27
N SER A 131 -3.83 -16.62 -5.06
CA SER A 131 -5.04 -16.45 -4.27
C SER A 131 -4.90 -17.20 -2.95
N VAL A 132 -5.38 -16.59 -1.87
CA VAL A 132 -5.41 -17.17 -0.54
C VAL A 132 -6.88 -17.43 -0.18
N PRO A 133 -7.36 -18.69 -0.29
CA PRO A 133 -8.71 -19.03 0.12
C PRO A 133 -8.83 -18.99 1.65
N VAL A 134 -9.92 -18.39 2.13
CA VAL A 134 -10.32 -18.41 3.54
C VAL A 134 -11.71 -19.03 3.61
N ASP A 135 -11.74 -20.31 3.97
CA ASP A 135 -12.98 -21.07 4.12
C ASP A 135 -13.89 -20.49 5.22
N VAL A 136 -15.17 -20.85 5.18
CA VAL A 136 -16.14 -20.45 6.20
C VAL A 136 -15.73 -20.98 7.57
N GLY A 137 -15.64 -20.08 8.56
CA GLY A 137 -15.17 -20.37 9.91
C GLY A 137 -13.65 -20.48 10.05
N ALA A 138 -12.89 -20.28 8.96
CA ALA A 138 -11.44 -20.23 8.98
C ALA A 138 -10.91 -18.80 9.09
N GLN A 139 -9.60 -18.71 9.31
CA GLN A 139 -8.86 -17.45 9.35
C GLN A 139 -7.57 -17.55 8.54
N SER A 140 -7.13 -16.42 8.02
CA SER A 140 -5.77 -16.20 7.53
C SER A 140 -5.12 -15.07 8.30
N THR A 141 -3.79 -14.98 8.30
CA THR A 141 -3.05 -13.95 9.04
C THR A 141 -1.96 -13.34 8.18
N ASP A 142 -1.74 -12.03 8.35
CA ASP A 142 -0.55 -11.34 7.85
C ASP A 142 -0.04 -10.35 8.89
N THR A 143 1.27 -10.09 8.91
CA THR A 143 1.89 -9.24 9.93
C THR A 143 2.51 -8.00 9.31
N TRP A 144 2.11 -6.84 9.82
CA TRP A 144 2.76 -5.57 9.57
C TRP A 144 3.71 -5.23 10.72
N SER A 145 4.98 -4.98 10.41
CA SER A 145 6.03 -4.69 11.39
C SER A 145 5.89 -3.33 12.09
N GLY A 146 4.84 -2.56 11.80
CA GLY A 146 4.72 -1.17 12.27
C GLY A 146 5.75 -0.23 11.63
N THR A 147 6.34 -0.61 10.49
CA THR A 147 7.24 0.23 9.70
C THR A 147 6.54 0.67 8.41
N ARG A 148 6.65 1.94 8.08
CA ARG A 148 6.23 2.49 6.79
C ARG A 148 7.44 2.97 5.99
N TYR A 149 7.26 3.11 4.69
CA TYR A 149 8.34 3.47 3.79
C TYR A 149 7.99 4.67 2.93
N THR A 150 8.95 5.55 2.74
CA THR A 150 8.95 6.53 1.65
C THR A 150 9.90 6.06 0.57
N PHE A 151 9.58 6.35 -0.69
CA PHE A 151 10.36 5.92 -1.83
C PHE A 151 10.99 7.09 -2.56
N GLY A 152 12.14 6.83 -3.17
CA GLY A 152 12.87 7.81 -3.96
C GLY A 152 13.83 7.16 -4.94
N THR A 153 14.85 7.93 -5.32
CA THR A 153 15.91 7.50 -6.22
C THR A 153 17.26 7.82 -5.59
N SER A 154 18.17 6.85 -5.53
CA SER A 154 19.52 7.03 -4.99
C SER A 154 20.39 7.89 -5.91
N ALA A 155 21.59 8.27 -5.46
CA ALA A 155 22.53 9.05 -6.26
C ALA A 155 22.98 8.32 -7.54
N GLU A 156 22.93 6.99 -7.52
CA GLU A 156 23.28 6.07 -8.60
C GLU A 156 22.10 5.83 -9.56
N GLY A 157 20.93 6.44 -9.30
CA GLY A 157 19.73 6.29 -10.12
C GLY A 157 18.88 5.06 -9.80
N CYS A 158 19.13 4.38 -8.68
CA CYS A 158 18.38 3.18 -8.29
C CYS A 158 17.12 3.54 -7.50
N SER A 159 16.04 2.76 -7.64
CA SER A 159 14.87 2.87 -6.76
C SER A 159 15.28 2.57 -5.31
N CYS A 160 14.95 3.47 -4.40
CA CYS A 160 15.35 3.37 -3.00
C CYS A 160 14.20 3.66 -2.03
N HIS A 161 14.39 3.29 -0.76
CA HIS A 161 13.45 3.54 0.32
C HIS A 161 14.11 4.12 1.58
N GLU A 162 13.31 4.79 2.39
CA GLU A 162 13.64 5.16 3.76
C GLU A 162 12.57 4.58 4.71
N PRO A 163 12.98 3.80 5.73
CA PRO A 163 12.04 3.27 6.72
C PRO A 163 11.72 4.31 7.78
N HIS A 164 10.45 4.38 8.16
CA HIS A 164 9.95 5.22 9.24
C HIS A 164 9.10 4.37 10.19
N VAL A 165 9.27 4.56 11.49
CA VAL A 165 8.41 3.92 12.49
C VAL A 165 7.01 4.52 12.39
N ALA A 166 5.99 3.67 12.27
CA ALA A 166 4.60 4.11 12.34
C ALA A 166 4.31 4.62 13.75
N ARG A 167 3.77 5.84 13.83
CA ARG A 167 3.49 6.50 15.11
C ARG A 167 2.30 5.86 15.80
N ALA A 168 2.24 5.95 17.12
CA ALA A 168 1.02 5.59 17.83
C ALA A 168 -0.14 6.49 17.36
N GLY A 169 -1.30 5.90 17.10
CA GLY A 169 -2.43 6.65 16.56
C GLY A 169 -3.51 5.78 15.94
N ARG A 170 -4.49 6.44 15.33
CA ARG A 170 -5.58 5.79 14.60
C ARG A 170 -5.19 5.51 13.15
N TYR A 171 -5.49 4.31 12.71
CA TYR A 171 -5.26 3.83 11.35
C TYR A 171 -6.54 3.20 10.79
N ARG A 172 -6.52 2.90 9.50
CA ARG A 172 -7.56 2.14 8.82
C ARG A 172 -6.93 1.11 7.91
N ILE A 173 -7.47 -0.10 7.91
CA ILE A 173 -7.14 -1.13 6.95
C ILE A 173 -8.27 -1.25 5.92
N ARG A 174 -7.91 -1.41 4.65
CA ARG A 174 -8.81 -1.74 3.53
C ARG A 174 -8.37 -3.04 2.89
N VAL A 175 -9.27 -4.00 2.83
CA VAL A 175 -9.00 -5.34 2.31
C VAL A 175 -9.93 -5.63 1.14
N PRO A 176 -9.43 -5.71 -0.10
CA PRO A 176 -10.21 -6.21 -1.22
C PRO A 176 -10.46 -7.71 -1.02
N VAL A 177 -11.74 -8.11 -1.10
CA VAL A 177 -12.15 -9.51 -0.99
C VAL A 177 -12.76 -9.97 -2.31
N TYR A 178 -12.35 -11.16 -2.74
CA TYR A 178 -12.68 -11.72 -4.04
C TYR A 178 -13.65 -12.89 -3.87
N ALA A 179 -14.53 -13.09 -4.85
CA ALA A 179 -15.52 -14.17 -4.84
C ALA A 179 -14.95 -15.53 -5.30
N SER A 180 -13.81 -15.52 -6.00
CA SER A 180 -13.14 -16.72 -6.50
C SER A 180 -11.63 -16.52 -6.65
N ASP A 181 -10.89 -17.61 -6.80
CA ASP A 181 -9.46 -17.58 -7.15
C ASP A 181 -9.19 -16.82 -8.45
N MET A 182 -10.05 -17.00 -9.46
CA MET A 182 -9.92 -16.35 -10.76
C MET A 182 -10.09 -14.83 -10.64
N ASP A 183 -11.05 -14.38 -9.81
CA ASP A 183 -11.26 -12.94 -9.57
C ASP A 183 -10.10 -12.32 -8.80
N ALA A 184 -9.53 -13.06 -7.83
CA ALA A 184 -8.33 -12.64 -7.09
C ALA A 184 -7.12 -12.47 -8.03
N GLN A 185 -6.88 -13.43 -8.91
CA GLN A 185 -5.83 -13.35 -9.93
C GLN A 185 -6.10 -12.22 -10.94
N ALA A 186 -7.36 -12.01 -11.33
CA ALA A 186 -7.74 -10.91 -12.23
C ALA A 186 -7.72 -9.53 -11.53
N GLY A 187 -7.62 -9.46 -10.21
CA GLY A 187 -7.67 -8.21 -9.46
C GLY A 187 -9.03 -7.51 -9.49
N THR A 188 -10.12 -8.27 -9.59
CA THR A 188 -11.49 -7.72 -9.60
C THR A 188 -12.21 -8.07 -8.29
N PRO A 189 -12.13 -7.22 -7.25
CA PRO A 189 -12.75 -7.53 -5.96
C PRO A 189 -14.27 -7.57 -6.06
N ALA A 190 -14.89 -8.50 -5.33
CA ALA A 190 -16.34 -8.55 -5.19
C ALA A 190 -16.83 -7.44 -4.25
N TYR A 191 -16.03 -7.13 -3.22
CA TYR A 191 -16.27 -6.05 -2.26
C TYR A 191 -14.97 -5.68 -1.54
N GLU A 192 -15.01 -4.61 -0.74
CA GLU A 192 -13.91 -4.16 0.11
C GLU A 192 -14.37 -4.11 1.56
N VAL A 193 -13.56 -4.65 2.47
CA VAL A 193 -13.73 -4.50 3.91
C VAL A 193 -12.88 -3.35 4.39
N THR A 194 -13.51 -2.39 5.07
CA THR A 194 -12.82 -1.25 5.68
C THR A 194 -13.01 -1.28 7.18
N MET A 195 -11.92 -1.15 7.93
CA MET A 195 -11.98 -1.14 9.40
C MET A 195 -10.94 -0.18 9.97
N ASN A 196 -11.33 0.59 10.99
CA ASN A 196 -10.40 1.43 11.74
C ASN A 196 -9.77 0.60 12.87
N PHE A 197 -8.51 0.85 13.17
CA PHE A 197 -7.80 0.26 14.30
C PHE A 197 -6.88 1.29 14.97
N GLU A 198 -6.40 0.98 16.17
CA GLU A 198 -5.45 1.80 16.91
C GLU A 198 -4.08 1.13 16.91
N LEU A 199 -3.03 1.92 16.89
CA LEU A 199 -1.65 1.48 17.01
C LEU A 199 -1.06 2.08 18.30
N PRO A 200 -0.49 1.27 19.21
CA PRO A 200 -0.41 -0.20 19.20
C PRO A 200 -1.79 -0.86 19.28
N ALA A 201 -1.95 -1.97 18.55
CA ALA A 201 -3.18 -2.75 18.60
C ALA A 201 -3.31 -3.45 19.96
N PRO A 202 -4.51 -3.49 20.58
CA PRO A 202 -4.73 -4.30 21.78
C PRO A 202 -4.33 -5.76 21.53
N ASN A 203 -3.41 -6.29 22.34
CA ASN A 203 -2.83 -7.63 22.19
C ASN A 203 -2.05 -7.88 20.89
N GLY A 204 -1.72 -6.83 20.12
CA GLY A 204 -0.99 -6.95 18.85
C GLY A 204 -1.80 -7.55 17.70
N VAL A 205 -3.12 -7.74 17.85
CA VAL A 205 -3.96 -8.39 16.85
C VAL A 205 -5.13 -7.50 16.44
N VAL A 206 -5.39 -7.40 15.14
CA VAL A 206 -6.56 -6.73 14.57
C VAL A 206 -7.38 -7.75 13.79
N VAL A 207 -8.59 -8.06 14.28
CA VAL A 207 -9.50 -9.01 13.62
C VAL A 207 -10.29 -8.33 12.52
N VAL A 208 -10.08 -8.75 11.28
CA VAL A 208 -10.72 -8.22 10.07
C VAL A 208 -11.83 -9.17 9.61
N PRO A 209 -13.11 -8.81 9.76
CA PRO A 209 -14.21 -9.67 9.33
C PRO A 209 -14.36 -9.61 7.80
N ILE A 210 -13.88 -10.63 7.10
CA ILE A 210 -13.92 -10.74 5.64
C ILE A 210 -15.06 -11.61 5.11
N GLY A 211 -15.97 -12.07 5.97
CA GLY A 211 -17.15 -12.83 5.54
C GLY A 211 -18.33 -11.91 5.21
N GLN A 212 -19.07 -12.21 4.13
CA GLN A 212 -20.37 -11.57 3.88
C GLN A 212 -21.48 -12.27 4.67
N SER A 213 -22.34 -11.46 5.29
CA SER A 213 -23.63 -11.95 5.80
C SER A 213 -24.56 -12.27 4.62
N PRO A 214 -25.42 -13.31 4.74
CA PRO A 214 -26.36 -13.73 3.70
C PRO A 214 -27.43 -12.68 3.36
#